data_AF-V6K8X6-F1
#
_entry.id   AF-V6K8X6-F1
#
_cell.length_a   1.000
_cell.length_b   1.000
_cell.length_c   1.000
_cell.angle_alpha   90.00
_cell.angle_beta   90.00
_cell.angle_gamma   90.00
#
_symmetry.space_group_name_H-M   'P 1'
#
loop_
_entity.id
_entity.type
_entity.pdbx_description
1 polymer ?
#
loop_
_entity_poly.entity_id
_entity_poly.type
_entity_poly.pdbx_seq_one_letter_code
_entity_poly.pdbx_strand_id
1 'polypeptide(L)'
;MTTPVCTSASAAAAPRRQTLPHPRLQAGGEAPAYPSFASYVRARQPVLLRTARSLTANLSDAEDLLQTALAKTYVAWERIEDQRALDGYVRRALLNTRTSQWRKRRVEEFSCDELPEPEPVPGDDDPAERQALHDAMWRAVMKLPARQRAMVVLRYYEDLSEAQTAELLGVSVGTVKSAVSRALGKLREDPELGLVR
;
A
#
# COMPACT_ATOMS: atom_id res chain seq x y z
N MET A 1 -52.09 33.24 -24.35
CA MET A 1 -50.69 33.65 -24.10
C MET A 1 -50.61 33.83 -22.59
N THR A 2 -50.04 32.96 -21.77
CA THR A 2 -48.67 32.41 -21.79
C THR A 2 -48.61 31.28 -20.73
N THR A 3 -48.19 30.06 -21.10
CA THR A 3 -47.51 29.09 -20.19
C THR A 3 -46.03 29.50 -20.04
N PRO A 4 -45.13 28.87 -19.25
CA PRO A 4 -45.19 27.70 -18.33
C PRO A 4 -44.50 28.06 -16.95
N VAL A 5 -44.18 27.22 -15.96
CA VAL A 5 -43.34 26.00 -15.91
C VAL A 5 -43.56 25.28 -14.57
N CYS A 6 -43.65 23.96 -14.63
CA CYS A 6 -43.67 23.02 -13.53
C CYS A 6 -42.25 22.84 -12.96
N THR A 7 -42.05 23.07 -11.66
CA THR A 7 -40.82 22.71 -10.94
C THR A 7 -40.92 21.26 -10.47
N SER A 8 -40.28 20.33 -11.19
CA SER A 8 -40.10 18.96 -10.71
C SER A 8 -38.86 18.87 -9.82
N ALA A 9 -39.07 18.50 -8.55
CA ALA A 9 -38.03 18.03 -7.66
C ALA A 9 -37.47 16.70 -8.20
N SER A 10 -36.21 16.71 -8.66
CA SER A 10 -35.47 15.49 -9.00
C SER A 10 -34.59 15.12 -7.82
N ALA A 11 -35.00 14.09 -7.09
CA ALA A 11 -34.20 13.42 -6.07
C ALA A 11 -32.97 12.78 -6.74
N ALA A 12 -31.80 13.38 -6.53
CA ALA A 12 -30.53 12.84 -7.00
C ALA A 12 -30.22 11.55 -6.22
N ALA A 13 -30.37 10.42 -6.91
CA ALA A 13 -29.96 9.11 -6.47
C ALA A 13 -28.45 9.10 -6.17
N ALA A 14 -28.10 8.71 -4.94
CA ALA A 14 -26.71 8.53 -4.52
C ALA A 14 -25.96 7.58 -5.47
N PRO A 15 -24.72 7.90 -5.87
CA PRO A 15 -23.95 7.01 -6.73
C PRO A 15 -23.70 5.69 -6.00
N ARG A 16 -24.15 4.61 -6.63
CA ARG A 16 -23.94 3.23 -6.19
C ARG A 16 -22.43 3.03 -6.02
N ARG A 17 -22.01 2.69 -4.80
CA ARG A 17 -20.62 2.30 -4.51
C ARG A 17 -20.26 1.09 -5.37
N GLN A 18 -19.56 1.32 -6.47
CA GLN A 18 -18.93 0.24 -7.23
C GLN A 18 -17.85 -0.36 -6.32
N THR A 19 -18.14 -1.57 -5.87
CA THR A 19 -17.22 -2.34 -5.06
C THR A 19 -16.24 -2.94 -6.05
N LEU A 20 -15.02 -2.40 -6.11
CA LEU A 20 -13.95 -3.00 -6.89
C LEU A 20 -13.83 -4.47 -6.47
N PRO A 21 -13.81 -5.43 -7.42
CA PRO A 21 -13.66 -6.84 -7.10
C PRO A 21 -12.23 -7.09 -6.64
N HIS A 22 -11.98 -6.87 -5.35
CA HIS A 22 -10.79 -7.40 -4.69
C HIS A 22 -10.95 -8.92 -4.64
N PRO A 23 -9.97 -9.69 -5.13
CA PRO A 23 -10.01 -11.14 -5.00
C PRO A 23 -10.04 -11.45 -3.50
N ARG A 24 -11.20 -11.85 -2.99
CA ARG A 24 -11.33 -12.38 -1.63
C ARG A 24 -10.37 -13.55 -1.55
N LEU A 25 -9.25 -13.39 -0.84
CA LEU A 25 -8.42 -14.52 -0.46
C LEU A 25 -9.30 -15.36 0.46
N GLN A 26 -9.88 -16.41 -0.10
CA GLN A 26 -10.68 -17.36 0.63
C GLN A 26 -9.80 -17.91 1.75
N ALA A 27 -10.16 -17.61 2.99
CA ALA A 27 -9.64 -18.29 4.16
C ALA A 27 -10.07 -19.76 4.06
N GLY A 28 -9.22 -20.57 3.43
CA GLY A 28 -9.53 -21.95 3.03
C GLY A 28 -8.62 -22.50 1.93
N GLY A 29 -7.86 -21.66 1.22
CA GLY A 29 -6.83 -22.13 0.29
C GLY A 29 -5.58 -22.60 1.02
N GLU A 30 -5.12 -23.82 0.71
CA GLU A 30 -3.82 -24.32 1.15
C GLU A 30 -2.73 -23.31 0.79
N ALA A 31 -2.08 -22.73 1.80
CA ALA A 31 -1.05 -21.72 1.58
C ALA A 31 0.06 -22.34 0.70
N PRO A 32 0.49 -21.66 -0.38
CA PRO A 32 1.44 -22.22 -1.31
C PRO A 32 2.75 -22.54 -0.60
N ALA A 33 3.18 -23.79 -0.66
CA ALA A 33 4.51 -24.20 -0.23
C ALA A 33 5.54 -23.80 -1.29
N TYR A 34 6.67 -23.25 -0.86
CA TYR A 34 7.76 -22.81 -1.73
C TYR A 34 8.94 -23.77 -1.58
N PRO A 35 9.26 -24.59 -2.59
CA PRO A 35 10.33 -25.59 -2.48
C PRO A 35 11.74 -24.99 -2.37
N SER A 36 11.92 -23.71 -2.69
CA SER A 36 13.19 -23.00 -2.54
C SER A 36 13.01 -21.50 -2.39
N PHE A 37 14.02 -20.81 -1.86
CA PHE A 37 14.02 -19.34 -1.76
C PHE A 37 13.78 -18.67 -3.12
N ALA A 38 14.44 -19.17 -4.18
CA ALA A 38 14.28 -18.64 -5.53
C ALA A 38 12.83 -18.77 -6.04
N SER A 39 12.14 -19.88 -5.72
CA SER A 39 10.73 -20.07 -6.08
C SER A 39 9.80 -19.09 -5.36
N TYR A 40 10.07 -18.82 -4.08
CA TYR A 40 9.35 -17.82 -3.29
C TYR A 40 9.53 -16.41 -3.84
N VAL A 41 10.78 -16.00 -4.05
CA VAL A 41 11.09 -14.65 -4.55
C VAL A 41 10.42 -14.43 -5.89
N ARG A 42 10.51 -15.39 -6.83
CA ARG A 42 9.87 -15.26 -8.14
C ARG A 42 8.35 -15.07 -8.04
N ALA A 43 7.68 -15.77 -7.12
CA ALA A 43 6.24 -15.67 -6.94
C ALA A 43 5.81 -14.39 -6.21
N ARG A 44 6.59 -13.90 -5.24
CA ARG A 44 6.17 -12.84 -4.31
C ARG A 44 6.82 -11.49 -4.56
N GLN A 45 7.91 -11.42 -5.32
CA GLN A 45 8.65 -10.18 -5.60
C GLN A 45 7.75 -9.04 -6.12
N PRO A 46 6.79 -9.23 -7.04
CA PRO A 46 5.94 -8.13 -7.49
C PRO A 46 5.10 -7.51 -6.36
N VAL A 47 4.55 -8.35 -5.47
CA VAL A 47 3.77 -7.88 -4.31
C VAL A 47 4.69 -7.19 -3.33
N LEU A 48 5.80 -7.84 -2.95
CA LEU A 48 6.76 -7.31 -1.98
C LEU A 48 7.41 -5.99 -2.45
N LEU A 49 7.64 -5.83 -3.75
CA LEU A 49 8.15 -4.58 -4.32
C LEU A 49 7.09 -3.47 -4.26
N ARG A 50 5.81 -3.78 -4.50
CA ARG A 50 4.73 -2.80 -4.25
C ARG A 50 4.68 -2.40 -2.78
N THR A 51 4.82 -3.35 -1.85
CA THR A 51 4.93 -3.05 -0.42
C THR A 51 6.16 -2.21 -0.11
N ALA A 52 7.32 -2.51 -0.69
CA ALA A 52 8.55 -1.75 -0.43
C ALA A 52 8.45 -0.33 -0.98
N ARG A 53 7.94 -0.16 -2.21
CA ARG A 53 7.57 1.14 -2.79
C ARG A 53 6.60 1.86 -1.88
N SER A 54 5.77 1.11 -1.15
CA SER A 54 4.82 1.69 -0.22
C SER A 54 5.40 2.32 1.05
N LEU A 55 6.65 1.96 1.34
CA LEU A 55 7.36 2.34 2.56
C LEU A 55 8.47 3.37 2.29
N THR A 56 8.81 3.61 1.02
CA THR A 56 9.92 4.48 0.58
C THR A 56 9.42 5.60 -0.33
N ALA A 57 10.27 6.62 -0.55
CA ALA A 57 9.89 7.81 -1.33
C ALA A 57 10.19 7.67 -2.83
N ASN A 58 11.21 6.88 -3.21
CA ASN A 58 11.59 6.63 -4.59
C ASN A 58 11.73 5.11 -4.86
N LEU A 59 11.85 4.76 -6.15
CA LEU A 59 11.96 3.38 -6.60
C LEU A 59 13.27 2.71 -6.13
N SER A 60 14.40 3.38 -6.26
CA SER A 60 15.71 2.82 -5.88
C SER A 60 15.74 2.44 -4.38
N ASP A 61 15.22 3.29 -3.50
CA ASP A 61 15.09 2.97 -2.08
C ASP A 61 14.17 1.77 -1.83
N ALA A 62 13.13 1.58 -2.64
CA ALA A 62 12.21 0.45 -2.53
C ALA A 62 12.91 -0.86 -2.90
N GLU A 63 13.66 -0.84 -4.01
CA GLU A 63 14.43 -1.98 -4.49
C GLU A 63 15.50 -2.36 -3.46
N ASP A 64 16.26 -1.39 -2.96
CA ASP A 64 17.26 -1.61 -1.90
C ASP A 64 16.65 -2.16 -0.62
N LEU A 65 15.50 -1.61 -0.21
CA LEU A 65 14.76 -2.09 0.96
C LEU A 65 14.33 -3.55 0.79
N LEU A 66 13.80 -3.88 -0.38
CA LEU A 66 13.37 -5.23 -0.72
C LEU A 66 14.56 -6.19 -0.74
N GLN A 67 15.62 -5.84 -1.46
CA GLN A 67 16.83 -6.66 -1.57
C GLN A 67 17.45 -6.92 -0.19
N THR A 68 17.55 -5.90 0.65
CA THR A 68 18.06 -6.04 2.02
C THR A 68 17.19 -6.98 2.87
N ALA A 69 15.86 -6.87 2.74
CA ALA A 69 14.93 -7.75 3.47
C ALA A 69 15.01 -9.19 2.97
N LEU A 70 15.10 -9.39 1.65
CA LEU A 70 15.27 -10.69 1.01
C LEU A 70 16.61 -11.33 1.39
N ALA A 71 17.71 -10.58 1.45
CA ALA A 71 19.01 -11.08 1.91
C ALA A 71 18.95 -11.59 3.35
N LYS A 72 18.32 -10.83 4.26
CA LYS A 72 18.11 -11.29 5.66
C LYS A 72 17.24 -12.53 5.73
N THR A 73 16.21 -12.59 4.89
CA THR A 73 15.32 -13.76 4.81
C THR A 73 16.07 -14.98 4.29
N TYR A 74 16.93 -14.81 3.28
CA TYR A 74 17.75 -15.89 2.73
C TYR A 74 18.65 -16.51 3.81
N VAL A 75 19.31 -15.69 4.64
CA VAL A 75 20.14 -16.18 5.76
C VAL A 75 19.31 -16.96 6.78
N ALA A 76 18.06 -16.58 6.99
CA ALA A 76 17.15 -17.26 7.90
C ALA A 76 16.38 -18.43 7.24
N TRP A 77 16.52 -18.64 5.93
CA TRP A 77 15.61 -19.48 5.13
C TRP A 77 15.47 -20.90 5.68
N GLU A 78 16.58 -21.57 5.98
CA GLU A 78 16.55 -22.95 6.50
C GLU A 78 16.06 -23.05 7.95
N ARG A 79 16.03 -21.93 8.69
CA ARG A 79 15.53 -21.87 10.07
C ARG A 79 14.02 -21.61 10.14
N ILE A 80 13.38 -21.26 9.03
CA ILE A 80 11.95 -21.01 8.97
C ILE A 80 11.24 -22.34 8.71
N GLU A 81 10.90 -23.03 9.79
CA GLU A 81 10.26 -24.36 9.74
C GLU A 81 8.84 -24.31 9.13
N ASP A 82 8.11 -23.23 9.37
CA ASP A 82 6.76 -23.03 8.81
C ASP A 82 6.78 -22.12 7.57
N GLN A 83 6.64 -22.73 6.39
CA GLN A 83 6.55 -21.99 5.13
C GLN A 83 5.31 -21.09 5.05
N ARG A 84 4.26 -21.35 5.84
CA ARG A 84 3.06 -20.49 5.90
C ARG A 84 3.34 -19.16 6.60
N ALA A 85 4.34 -19.13 7.49
CA ALA A 85 4.78 -17.94 8.20
C ALA A 85 5.74 -17.07 7.37
N LEU A 86 6.25 -17.58 6.25
CA LEU A 86 7.31 -16.96 5.45
C LEU A 86 6.93 -15.55 4.96
N ASP A 87 5.71 -15.38 4.44
CA ASP A 87 5.18 -14.07 4.04
C ASP A 87 5.13 -13.07 5.21
N GLY A 88 4.78 -13.55 6.41
CA GLY A 88 4.78 -12.75 7.62
C GLY A 88 6.20 -12.33 8.04
N TYR A 89 7.14 -13.28 7.96
CA TYR A 89 8.55 -13.06 8.26
C TYR A 89 9.15 -11.99 7.34
N VAL A 90 8.97 -12.12 6.03
CA VAL A 90 9.53 -11.17 5.05
C VAL A 90 8.93 -9.78 5.21
N ARG A 91 7.62 -9.67 5.46
CA ARG A 91 6.98 -8.38 5.75
C ARG A 91 7.54 -7.74 7.02
N ARG A 92 7.75 -8.52 8.07
CA ARG A 92 8.42 -8.05 9.30
C ARG A 92 9.85 -7.60 9.01
N ALA A 93 10.60 -8.33 8.19
CA ALA A 93 11.95 -7.98 7.78
C ALA A 93 12.00 -6.66 6.97
N LEU A 94 11.06 -6.44 6.05
CA LEU A 94 10.86 -5.19 5.31
C LEU A 94 10.62 -4.02 6.27
N LEU A 95 9.63 -4.13 7.16
CA LEU A 95 9.28 -3.06 8.12
C LEU A 95 10.42 -2.73 9.08
N ASN A 96 11.09 -3.76 9.62
CA ASN A 96 12.22 -3.58 10.53
C ASN A 96 13.41 -2.93 9.81
N THR A 97 13.69 -3.35 8.58
CA THR A 97 14.76 -2.78 7.77
C THR A 97 14.45 -1.32 7.47
N ARG A 98 13.22 -0.99 7.04
CA ARG A 98 12.82 0.41 6.79
C ARG A 98 12.94 1.27 8.04
N THR A 99 12.46 0.78 9.18
CA THR A 99 12.54 1.48 10.46
C THR A 99 13.99 1.72 10.87
N SER A 100 14.86 0.73 10.66
CA SER A 100 16.30 0.85 10.90
C SER A 100 16.96 1.87 9.96
N GLN A 101 16.64 1.83 8.66
CA GLN A 101 17.17 2.78 7.67
C GLN A 101 16.72 4.21 7.99
N TRP A 102 15.44 4.41 8.35
CA TRP A 102 14.92 5.71 8.76
C TRP A 102 15.60 6.25 10.01
N ARG A 103 15.87 5.40 11.01
CA ARG A 103 16.61 5.81 12.22
C ARG A 103 18.05 6.21 11.90
N LYS A 104 18.72 5.51 10.98
CA LYS A 104 20.09 5.84 10.55
C LYS A 104 20.15 7.11 9.69
N ARG A 105 19.29 7.24 8.67
CA ARG A 105 19.19 8.44 7.82
C ARG A 105 18.70 9.70 8.56
N ARG A 106 18.04 9.55 9.72
CA ARG A 106 17.77 10.69 10.61
C ARG A 106 19.02 11.26 11.29
N VAL A 107 20.12 10.52 11.27
CA VAL A 107 21.41 10.93 11.88
C VAL A 107 22.36 11.50 10.82
N GLU A 108 22.15 11.21 9.52
CA GLU A 108 23.03 11.66 8.44
C GLU A 108 22.26 12.14 7.20
N GLU A 109 22.55 13.40 6.85
CA GLU A 109 22.44 14.10 5.55
C GLU A 109 21.12 14.67 5.00
N PHE A 110 21.22 15.96 4.64
CA PHE A 110 20.37 16.75 3.74
C PHE A 110 21.04 16.84 2.36
N SER A 111 20.29 16.75 1.25
CA SER A 111 20.72 17.34 -0.04
C SER A 111 19.57 17.53 -1.05
N CYS A 112 19.36 18.82 -1.35
CA CYS A 112 19.13 19.58 -2.59
C CYS A 112 18.07 19.23 -3.67
N ASP A 113 17.63 20.35 -4.28
CA ASP A 113 16.52 20.59 -5.22
C ASP A 113 16.85 20.23 -6.68
N GLU A 114 16.28 19.14 -7.20
CA GLU A 114 15.74 19.07 -8.57
C GLU A 114 14.96 17.77 -8.78
N LEU A 115 13.73 17.87 -9.29
CA LEU A 115 12.86 16.74 -9.64
C LEU A 115 12.90 16.53 -11.17
N PRO A 116 13.07 15.31 -11.71
CA PRO A 116 12.89 15.07 -13.14
C PRO A 116 11.40 15.02 -13.49
N GLU A 117 11.01 15.67 -14.59
CA GLU A 117 9.65 15.56 -15.16
C GLU A 117 9.44 14.20 -15.84
N PRO A 118 8.31 13.51 -15.61
CA PRO A 118 7.98 12.27 -16.31
C PRO A 118 7.39 12.54 -17.71
N GLU A 119 7.92 11.85 -18.73
CA GLU A 119 7.43 11.83 -20.10
C GLU A 119 6.09 11.07 -20.24
N PRO A 120 5.14 11.53 -21.09
CA PRO A 120 3.85 10.87 -21.27
C PRO A 120 3.88 9.75 -22.31
N VAL A 121 3.23 8.62 -22.02
CA VAL A 121 3.00 7.52 -22.96
C VAL A 121 1.50 7.43 -23.27
N PRO A 122 1.06 7.40 -24.55
CA PRO A 122 -0.38 7.38 -24.88
C PRO A 122 -0.91 5.97 -25.22
N GLY A 123 -2.16 5.66 -24.84
CA GLY A 123 -3.02 4.70 -25.57
C GLY A 123 -3.99 3.79 -24.79
N ASP A 124 -5.29 3.95 -25.12
CA ASP A 124 -6.48 3.06 -25.12
C ASP A 124 -7.08 2.45 -23.83
N ASP A 125 -8.33 2.88 -23.54
CA ASP A 125 -9.20 2.64 -22.36
C ASP A 125 -8.57 3.03 -21.02
N ASP A 126 -8.53 4.35 -20.78
CA ASP A 126 -7.29 5.00 -20.39
C ASP A 126 -6.62 4.34 -19.17
N PRO A 127 -5.63 3.45 -19.39
CA PRO A 127 -4.78 2.94 -18.35
C PRO A 127 -4.08 4.10 -17.64
N ALA A 128 -3.91 5.24 -18.32
CA ALA A 128 -3.38 6.46 -17.73
C ALA A 128 -4.34 7.11 -16.74
N GLU A 129 -5.67 7.06 -16.90
CA GLU A 129 -6.61 7.53 -15.86
C GLU A 129 -6.57 6.65 -14.61
N ARG A 130 -6.52 5.32 -14.79
CA ARG A 130 -6.34 4.38 -13.67
C ARG A 130 -4.98 4.55 -12.99
N GLN A 131 -3.93 4.76 -13.78
CA GLN A 131 -2.58 5.01 -13.30
C GLN A 131 -2.50 6.37 -12.59
N ALA A 132 -3.14 7.41 -13.13
CA ALA A 132 -3.20 8.74 -12.53
C ALA A 132 -3.98 8.72 -11.20
N LEU A 133 -5.09 7.98 -11.13
CA LEU A 133 -5.82 7.77 -9.88
C LEU A 133 -4.98 6.98 -8.88
N HIS A 134 -4.29 5.92 -9.34
CA HIS A 134 -3.38 5.15 -8.51
C HIS A 134 -2.24 6.05 -7.98
N ASP A 135 -1.66 6.91 -8.80
CA ASP A 135 -0.55 7.79 -8.44
C ASP A 135 -1.00 8.95 -7.55
N ALA A 136 -2.20 9.49 -7.75
CA ALA A 136 -2.82 10.45 -6.84
C ALA A 136 -3.12 9.82 -5.47
N MET A 137 -3.71 8.61 -5.47
CA MET A 137 -3.91 7.80 -4.26
C MET A 137 -2.58 7.56 -3.54
N TRP A 138 -1.55 7.23 -4.33
CA TRP A 138 -0.22 6.96 -3.83
C TRP A 138 0.41 8.17 -3.14
N ARG A 139 0.36 9.34 -3.79
CA ARG A 139 0.83 10.62 -3.23
C ARG A 139 0.08 10.98 -1.94
N ALA A 140 -1.24 10.82 -1.91
CA ALA A 140 -2.03 11.09 -0.71
C ALA A 140 -1.64 10.17 0.46
N VAL A 141 -1.39 8.87 0.20
CA VAL A 141 -0.91 7.92 1.23
C VAL A 141 0.48 8.29 1.74
N MET A 142 1.36 8.83 0.90
CA MET A 142 2.70 9.29 1.33
C MET A 142 2.65 10.47 2.29
N LYS A 143 1.63 11.34 2.20
CA LYS A 143 1.44 12.47 3.13
C LYS A 143 1.04 12.04 4.54
N LEU A 144 0.61 10.79 4.73
CA LEU A 144 0.25 10.28 6.06
C LEU A 144 1.46 10.15 6.99
N PRO A 145 1.29 10.31 8.32
CA PRO A 145 2.30 9.94 9.30
C PRO A 145 2.73 8.48 9.13
N ALA A 146 4.03 8.19 9.27
CA ALA A 146 4.62 6.88 8.95
C ALA A 146 3.90 5.67 9.58
N ARG A 147 3.47 5.77 10.84
CA ARG A 147 2.71 4.69 11.53
C ARG A 147 1.32 4.50 10.94
N GLN A 148 0.62 5.57 10.59
CA GLN A 148 -0.70 5.53 9.95
C GLN A 148 -0.60 4.92 8.55
N ARG A 149 0.39 5.37 7.77
CA ARG A 149 0.69 4.82 6.45
C ARG A 149 0.93 3.32 6.50
N ALA A 150 1.84 2.85 7.38
CA ALA A 150 2.14 1.43 7.51
C ALA A 150 0.89 0.60 7.81
N MET A 151 0.01 1.08 8.70
CA MET A 151 -1.25 0.39 9.02
C MET A 151 -2.23 0.35 7.85
N VAL A 152 -2.36 1.44 7.07
CA VAL A 152 -3.21 1.48 5.88
C VAL A 152 -2.69 0.53 4.80
N VAL A 153 -1.38 0.55 4.52
CA VAL A 153 -0.75 -0.36 3.57
C VAL A 153 -1.00 -1.82 3.96
N LEU A 154 -0.71 -2.18 5.21
CA LEU A 154 -0.90 -3.55 5.68
C LEU A 154 -2.37 -4.01 5.60
N ARG A 155 -3.32 -3.09 5.84
CA ARG A 155 -4.75 -3.42 5.81
C ARG A 155 -5.34 -3.52 4.41
N TYR A 156 -4.90 -2.67 3.47
CA TYR A 156 -5.56 -2.50 2.18
C TYR A 156 -4.74 -2.93 0.96
N TYR A 157 -3.41 -2.92 1.06
CA TYR A 157 -2.52 -3.40 -0.01
C TYR A 157 -2.06 -4.84 0.22
N GLU A 158 -1.96 -5.25 1.49
CA GLU A 158 -1.52 -6.59 1.91
C GLU A 158 -2.67 -7.48 2.42
N ASP A 159 -3.91 -6.97 2.39
CA ASP A 159 -5.15 -7.63 2.84
C ASP A 159 -5.08 -8.25 4.25
N LEU A 160 -4.25 -7.70 5.15
CA LEU A 160 -4.18 -8.20 6.53
C LEU A 160 -5.40 -7.79 7.34
N SER A 161 -5.83 -8.66 8.25
CA SER A 161 -6.81 -8.31 9.28
C SER A 161 -6.24 -7.29 10.27
N GLU A 162 -7.12 -6.64 11.04
CA GLU A 162 -6.70 -5.70 12.10
C GLU A 162 -5.89 -6.40 13.19
N ALA A 163 -6.25 -7.65 13.49
CA ALA A 163 -5.53 -8.50 14.43
C ALA A 163 -4.11 -8.82 13.93
N GLN A 164 -3.98 -9.29 12.69
CA GLN A 164 -2.67 -9.57 12.08
C GLN A 164 -1.80 -8.31 11.97
N THR A 165 -2.40 -7.17 11.62
CA THR A 165 -1.69 -5.88 11.56
C THR A 165 -1.18 -5.46 12.94
N ALA A 166 -2.02 -5.62 13.97
CA ALA A 166 -1.69 -5.28 15.35
C ALA A 166 -0.54 -6.15 15.89
N GLU A 167 -0.63 -7.45 15.67
CA GLU A 167 0.41 -8.42 16.00
C GLU A 167 1.74 -8.11 15.30
N LEU A 168 1.68 -7.86 13.99
CA LEU A 168 2.87 -7.56 13.18
C LEU A 168 3.59 -6.29 13.65
N LEU A 169 2.84 -5.25 14.02
CA LEU A 169 3.36 -3.96 14.44
C LEU A 169 3.61 -3.84 15.95
N GLY A 170 3.24 -4.85 16.75
CA GLY A 170 3.38 -4.83 18.21
C GLY A 170 2.51 -3.76 18.89
N VAL A 171 1.28 -3.57 18.42
CA VAL A 171 0.33 -2.57 18.95
C VAL A 171 -1.03 -3.22 19.24
N SER A 172 -1.94 -2.50 19.90
CA SER A 172 -3.31 -3.01 20.11
C SER A 172 -4.16 -2.94 18.84
N VAL A 173 -5.15 -3.82 18.71
CA VAL A 173 -6.16 -3.77 17.62
C VAL A 173 -6.90 -2.42 17.62
N GLY A 174 -7.19 -1.86 18.79
CA GLY A 174 -7.79 -0.52 18.92
C GLY A 174 -6.89 0.60 18.36
N THR A 175 -5.57 0.47 18.53
CA THR A 175 -4.60 1.38 17.91
C THR A 175 -4.68 1.30 16.38
N VAL A 176 -4.75 0.10 15.81
CA VAL A 176 -4.90 -0.09 14.35
C VAL A 176 -6.21 0.54 13.86
N LYS A 177 -7.35 0.20 14.47
CA LYS A 177 -8.68 0.74 14.12
C LYS A 177 -8.69 2.27 14.13
N SER A 178 -8.24 2.87 15.22
CA SER A 178 -8.27 4.32 15.38
C SER A 178 -7.28 5.03 14.46
N ALA A 179 -6.11 4.45 14.20
CA ALA A 179 -5.13 5.02 13.27
C ALA A 179 -5.60 4.94 11.81
N VAL A 180 -6.16 3.80 11.39
CA VAL A 180 -6.72 3.61 10.05
C VAL A 180 -7.92 4.53 9.84
N SER A 181 -8.82 4.63 10.80
CA SER A 181 -9.96 5.56 10.71
C SER A 181 -9.52 7.00 10.49
N ARG A 182 -8.54 7.49 11.28
CA ARG A 182 -7.96 8.83 11.10
C ARG A 182 -7.25 8.99 9.75
N ALA A 183 -6.52 7.97 9.31
CA ALA A 183 -5.83 8.00 8.03
C ALA A 183 -6.80 8.09 6.85
N LEU A 184 -7.88 7.30 6.87
CA LEU A 184 -8.93 7.37 5.85
C LEU A 184 -9.69 8.69 5.89
N GLY A 185 -9.85 9.31 7.07
CA GLY A 185 -10.37 10.68 7.19
C GLY A 185 -9.51 11.66 6.40
N LYS A 186 -8.20 11.66 6.65
CA LYS A 186 -7.24 12.51 5.91
C LYS A 186 -7.24 12.26 4.41
N LEU A 187 -7.30 10.99 3.98
CA LEU A 187 -7.34 10.66 2.56
C LEU A 187 -8.64 11.12 1.89
N ARG A 188 -9.78 11.14 2.60
CA ARG A 188 -11.04 11.67 2.03
C ARG A 188 -11.02 13.18 1.84
N GLU A 189 -10.22 13.88 2.63
CA GLU A 189 -10.06 15.34 2.59
C GLU A 189 -8.90 15.77 1.67
N ASP A 190 -8.13 14.83 1.09
CA ASP A 190 -6.99 15.16 0.24
C ASP A 190 -7.48 15.74 -1.10
N PRO A 191 -7.11 16.99 -1.43
CA PRO A 191 -7.58 17.65 -2.65
C PRO A 191 -7.11 16.95 -3.92
N GLU A 192 -5.97 16.25 -3.91
CA GLU A 192 -5.49 15.51 -5.09
C GLU A 192 -6.39 14.32 -5.43
N LEU A 193 -7.12 13.76 -4.46
CA LEU A 193 -8.08 12.68 -4.70
C LEU A 193 -9.45 13.18 -5.14
N GLY A 194 -9.75 14.46 -4.93
CA GLY A 194 -10.92 15.12 -5.48
C GLY A 194 -10.78 15.53 -6.94
N LEU A 195 -9.54 15.75 -7.40
CA LEU A 195 -9.22 16.19 -8.77
C LEU A 195 -9.21 15.06 -9.80
N VAL A 196 -9.13 13.80 -9.37
CA VAL A 196 -9.08 12.61 -10.25
C VAL A 196 -10.42 11.86 -10.24
N ARG A 197 -11.53 12.56 -9.97
CA ARG A 197 -12.88 11.98 -9.85
C ARG A 197 -13.84 12.43 -10.92
#